data_AF-A0A6L7XK48-F1
#
_entry.id   AF-A0A6L7XK48-F1
#
_cell.length_a   1.000
_cell.length_b   1.000
_cell.length_c   1.000
_cell.angle_alpha   90.00
_cell.angle_beta   90.00
_cell.angle_gamma   90.00
#
_symmetry.space_group_name_H-M   'P 1'
#
loop_
_entity.id
_entity.type
_entity.pdbx_description
1 polymer ?
#
loop_
_entity_poly.entity_id
_entity_poly.type
_entity_poly.pdbx_seq_one_letter_code
_entity_poly.pdbx_strand_id
1 'polypeptide(L)'
;VRLARRVKELRARGEPFIQARVEQDMRERDQRDRSRAAAPLAAATDAHVIDTTELDADTVLDTACRLVRSSPRASRRMVRAISGELSDTALKVRNQESP
;
A
#
# COMPACT_ATOMS: atom_id res chain seq x y z
N VAL A 1 10.22 2.64 17.45
CA VAL A 1 8.91 3.35 17.34
C VAL A 1 7.70 2.43 17.22
N ARG A 2 7.59 1.53 16.22
CA ARG A 2 6.38 0.69 16.02
C ARG A 2 5.97 -0.16 17.23
N LEU A 3 6.92 -0.83 17.89
CA LEU A 3 6.66 -1.60 19.11
C LEU A 3 6.08 -0.72 20.23
N ALA A 4 6.68 0.45 20.47
CA ALA A 4 6.24 1.37 21.51
C ALA A 4 4.79 1.85 21.29
N ARG A 5 4.42 2.15 20.03
CA ARG A 5 3.03 2.48 19.66
C ARG A 5 2.09 1.31 19.96
N ARG A 6 2.46 0.09 19.55
CA ARG A 6 1.65 -1.12 19.80
C ARG A 6 1.47 -1.41 21.30
N VAL A 7 2.52 -1.25 22.09
CA VAL A 7 2.48 -1.40 23.55
C VAL A 7 1.55 -0.37 24.18
N LYS A 8 1.61 0.90 23.73
CA LYS A 8 0.70 1.96 24.19
C LYS A 8 -0.76 1.62 23.90
N GLU A 9 -1.07 1.09 22.72
CA GLU A 9 -2.42 0.65 22.34
C GLU A 9 -2.93 -0.48 23.23
N LEU A 10 -2.13 -1.54 23.43
CA LEU A 10 -2.51 -2.69 24.25
C LEU A 10 -2.76 -2.28 25.71
N ARG A 11 -1.90 -1.41 26.27
CA ARG A 11 -2.10 -0.83 27.60
C ARG A 11 -3.40 -0.04 27.69
N ALA A 12 -3.69 0.81 26.69
CA ALA A 12 -4.92 1.60 26.68
C ALA A 12 -6.20 0.75 26.63
N ARG A 13 -6.12 -0.47 26.06
CA ARG A 13 -7.23 -1.43 26.01
C ARG A 13 -7.37 -2.28 27.26
N GLY A 14 -6.41 -2.24 28.18
CA GLY A 14 -6.40 -3.08 29.39
C GLY A 14 -6.18 -4.57 29.10
N GLU A 15 -5.69 -4.93 27.92
CA GLU A 15 -5.42 -6.32 27.56
C GLU A 15 -4.10 -6.77 28.21
N PRO A 16 -4.03 -7.99 28.80
CA PRO A 16 -2.77 -8.54 29.27
C PRO A 16 -1.88 -8.90 28.08
N PHE A 17 -0.62 -8.49 28.11
CA PHE A 17 0.37 -8.83 27.07
C PHE A 17 1.78 -8.95 27.65
N ILE A 18 2.63 -9.67 26.93
CA ILE A 18 4.07 -9.76 27.22
C ILE A 18 4.82 -8.96 26.14
N GLN A 19 5.49 -7.88 26.53
CA GLN A 19 6.16 -6.99 25.58
C GLN A 19 7.17 -7.72 24.67
N ALA A 20 7.98 -8.62 25.24
CA ALA A 20 8.95 -9.40 24.48
C ALA A 20 8.28 -10.28 23.40
N ARG A 21 7.09 -10.83 23.71
CA ARG A 21 6.32 -11.64 22.77
C ARG A 21 5.78 -10.78 21.63
N VAL A 22 5.22 -9.61 21.94
CA VAL A 22 4.75 -8.65 20.92
C VAL A 22 5.87 -8.24 19.98
N GLU A 23 7.06 -7.96 20.52
CA GLU A 23 8.22 -7.61 19.71
C GLU A 23 8.66 -8.76 18.79
N GLN A 24 8.75 -9.97 19.33
CA GLN A 24 9.10 -11.16 18.57
C GLN A 24 8.08 -11.40 17.44
N ASP A 25 6.79 -11.41 17.74
CA ASP A 25 5.74 -11.65 16.76
C ASP A 25 5.75 -10.59 15.64
N MET A 26 6.00 -9.32 15.99
CA MET A 26 6.15 -8.24 15.02
C MET A 26 7.36 -8.45 14.09
N ARG A 27 8.52 -8.83 14.64
CA ARG A 27 9.74 -9.09 13.86
C ARG A 27 9.57 -10.30 12.94
N GLU A 28 9.03 -11.39 13.45
CA GLU A 28 8.79 -12.61 12.67
C GLU A 28 7.80 -12.36 11.53
N ARG A 29 6.73 -11.62 11.77
CA ARG A 29 5.79 -11.22 10.72
C ARG A 29 6.47 -10.36 9.65
N ASP A 30 7.17 -9.31 10.07
CA ASP A 30 7.86 -8.43 9.12
C ASP A 30 8.89 -9.19 8.27
N GLN A 31 9.61 -10.16 8.87
CA GLN A 31 10.55 -11.01 8.15
C GLN A 31 9.83 -11.90 7.12
N ARG A 32 8.76 -12.59 7.55
CA ARG A 32 7.97 -13.45 6.66
C ARG A 32 7.36 -12.66 5.50
N ASP A 33 6.84 -11.47 5.77
CA ASP A 33 6.22 -10.61 4.76
C ASP A 33 7.25 -10.11 3.75
N ARG A 34 8.49 -9.85 4.17
CA ARG A 34 9.59 -9.47 3.26
C ARG A 34 10.10 -10.64 2.42
N SER A 35 10.13 -11.85 2.98
CA SER A 35 10.71 -13.03 2.31
C SER A 35 9.70 -13.90 1.56
N ARG A 36 8.40 -13.55 1.55
CA ARG A 36 7.39 -14.37 0.86
C ARG A 36 7.61 -14.39 -0.65
N ALA A 37 7.53 -15.57 -1.24
CA ALA A 37 7.73 -15.76 -2.68
C ALA A 37 6.67 -15.03 -3.54
N ALA A 38 5.42 -15.05 -3.10
CA ALA A 38 4.33 -14.37 -3.78
C ALA A 38 4.08 -12.97 -3.16
N ALA A 39 4.18 -11.93 -4.00
CA ALA A 39 3.90 -10.53 -3.64
C ALA A 39 4.67 -10.00 -2.41
N PRO A 40 6.01 -10.10 -2.33
CA PRO A 40 6.79 -9.68 -1.15
C PRO A 40 6.51 -8.24 -0.70
N LEU A 41 6.70 -7.97 0.59
CA LEU A 41 6.65 -6.62 1.16
C LEU A 41 7.87 -5.80 0.68
N ALA A 42 7.77 -5.27 -0.52
CA ALA A 42 8.76 -4.41 -1.16
C ALA A 42 8.08 -3.16 -1.72
N ALA A 43 8.77 -2.02 -1.64
CA ALA A 43 8.31 -0.81 -2.30
C ALA A 43 8.41 -0.99 -3.83
N ALA A 44 7.40 -0.53 -4.57
CA ALA A 44 7.47 -0.48 -6.02
C ALA A 44 8.54 0.53 -6.48
N THR A 45 9.04 0.39 -7.69
CA THR A 45 10.09 1.26 -8.25
C THR A 45 9.68 2.73 -8.31
N ASP A 46 8.39 3.00 -8.47
CA ASP A 46 7.80 4.34 -8.54
C ASP A 46 7.05 4.74 -7.25
N ALA A 47 7.23 3.97 -6.16
CA ALA A 47 6.58 4.26 -4.89
C ALA A 47 7.24 5.45 -4.20
N HIS A 48 6.41 6.35 -3.65
CA HIS A 48 6.86 7.33 -2.67
C HIS A 48 6.90 6.69 -1.28
N VAL A 49 8.08 6.65 -0.66
CA VAL A 49 8.25 6.15 0.70
C VAL A 49 8.08 7.29 1.68
N ILE A 50 7.11 7.17 2.59
CA ILE A 50 6.89 8.12 3.68
C ILE A 50 7.39 7.48 4.98
N ASP A 51 8.49 8.00 5.53
CA ASP A 51 8.92 7.61 6.87
C ASP A 51 8.06 8.34 7.92
N THR A 52 7.38 7.57 8.76
CA THR A 52 6.43 8.06 9.78
C THR A 52 7.00 7.95 11.19
N THR A 53 8.31 7.70 11.32
CA THR A 53 8.99 7.49 12.61
C THR A 53 8.76 8.67 13.56
N GLU A 54 8.79 9.90 13.04
CA GLU A 54 8.65 11.16 13.82
C GLU A 54 7.38 11.96 13.50
N LEU A 55 6.51 11.42 12.64
CA LEU A 55 5.29 12.11 12.20
C LEU A 55 4.07 11.64 12.99
N ASP A 56 3.16 12.58 13.29
CA ASP A 56 1.82 12.28 13.76
C ASP A 56 0.88 11.89 12.61
N ALA A 57 -0.33 11.43 12.96
CA ALA A 57 -1.29 10.91 11.98
C ALA A 57 -1.72 11.99 10.96
N ASP A 58 -1.95 13.22 11.42
CA ASP A 58 -2.44 14.32 10.58
C ASP A 58 -1.36 14.77 9.58
N THR A 59 -0.10 14.85 10.03
CA THR A 59 1.04 15.19 9.18
C THR A 59 1.30 14.14 8.11
N VAL A 60 1.18 12.85 8.47
CA VAL A 60 1.28 11.75 7.50
C VAL A 60 0.16 11.83 6.47
N LEU A 61 -1.07 12.10 6.91
CA LEU A 61 -2.23 12.22 6.04
C LEU A 61 -2.08 13.37 5.04
N ASP A 62 -1.69 14.56 5.51
CA ASP A 62 -1.49 15.70 4.61
C ASP A 62 -0.34 15.44 3.62
N THR A 63 0.76 14.83 4.09
CA THR A 63 1.87 14.44 3.21
C THR A 63 1.44 13.47 2.12
N ALA A 64 0.67 12.43 2.48
CA ALA A 64 0.12 11.49 1.51
C ALA A 64 -0.82 12.19 0.51
N CYS A 65 -1.71 13.06 0.98
CA CYS A 65 -2.63 13.82 0.13
C CYS A 65 -1.89 14.74 -0.86
N ARG A 66 -0.82 15.40 -0.42
CA ARG A 66 0.03 16.23 -1.29
C ARG A 66 0.67 15.41 -2.40
N LEU A 67 1.23 14.24 -2.07
CA LEU A 67 1.85 13.34 -3.05
C LEU A 67 0.85 12.83 -4.09
N VAL A 68 -0.39 12.54 -3.68
CA VAL A 68 -1.45 12.13 -4.62
C VAL A 68 -1.83 13.28 -5.56
N ARG A 69 -2.00 14.50 -5.02
CA ARG A 69 -2.36 15.69 -5.82
C ARG A 69 -1.27 16.10 -6.81
N SER A 70 0.00 15.94 -6.45
CA SER A 70 1.12 16.25 -7.34
C SER A 70 1.41 15.15 -8.36
N SER A 71 0.81 13.96 -8.22
CA SER A 71 1.06 12.85 -9.14
C SER A 71 0.34 13.05 -10.48
N PRO A 72 1.06 13.17 -11.60
CA PRO A 72 0.47 13.38 -12.93
C PRO A 72 -0.40 12.21 -13.42
N ARG A 73 -0.32 11.03 -12.78
CA ARG A 73 -1.14 9.87 -13.11
C ARG A 73 -2.56 9.94 -12.54
N ALA A 74 -2.76 10.59 -11.39
CA ALA A 74 -4.09 10.82 -10.83
C ALA A 74 -4.93 11.74 -11.74
N SER A 75 -4.29 12.78 -12.29
CA SER A 75 -4.93 13.74 -13.19
C SER A 75 -5.22 13.17 -14.59
N ARG A 76 -4.40 12.24 -15.11
CA ARG A 76 -4.63 11.65 -16.45
C ARG A 76 -5.71 10.56 -16.50
N ARG A 77 -5.96 9.84 -15.40
CA ARG A 77 -6.94 8.75 -15.37
C ARG A 77 -8.36 9.24 -15.08
N MET A 78 -8.52 10.37 -14.39
CA MET A 78 -9.83 10.97 -14.12
C MET A 78 -10.46 11.60 -15.38
N VAL A 79 -9.65 12.19 -16.26
CA VAL A 79 -10.14 12.80 -17.53
C VAL A 79 -10.65 11.75 -18.53
N ARG A 80 -10.07 10.54 -18.54
CA ARG A 80 -10.50 9.46 -19.45
C ARG A 80 -11.81 8.77 -19.02
N ALA A 81 -12.21 8.89 -17.76
CA ALA A 81 -13.47 8.31 -17.28
C ALA A 81 -14.70 9.21 -17.55
N ILE A 82 -14.48 10.52 -17.76
CA ILE A 82 -15.57 11.49 -17.99
C ILE A 82 -15.82 11.68 -19.51
N SER A 83 -14.82 11.42 -20.34
CA SER A 83 -14.94 11.48 -21.80
C SER A 83 -15.13 10.06 -22.34
N GLY A 84 -16.39 9.64 -22.50
CA GLY A 84 -16.77 8.31 -22.94
C GLY A 84 -16.27 7.96 -24.35
N GLU A 85 -15.05 7.44 -24.45
CA GLU A 85 -14.59 6.66 -25.59
C GLU A 85 -14.35 5.22 -25.16
N LEU A 86 -15.43 4.44 -25.22
CA LEU A 86 -15.32 2.99 -25.43
C LEU A 86 -14.89 2.79 -26.89
N SER A 87 -13.59 2.70 -27.16
CA SER A 87 -13.11 2.12 -28.41
C SER A 87 -12.78 0.65 -28.17
N ASP A 88 -13.63 -0.17 -28.75
CA ASP A 88 -13.51 -1.61 -28.96
C ASP A 88 -12.10 -2.04 -29.39
N THR A 89 -11.36 -2.71 -28.51
CA THR A 89 -10.30 -3.64 -28.90
C THR A 89 -10.37 -4.90 -28.05
N ALA A 90 -11.56 -5.47 -27.93
CA ALA A 90 -11.79 -6.77 -27.32
C ALA A 90 -12.68 -7.65 -28.22
N LEU A 91 -12.30 -7.82 -29.49
CA LEU A 91 -12.77 -8.97 -30.29
C LEU A 91 -11.87 -9.22 -31.51
N LYS A 92 -10.78 -9.99 -31.31
CA LYS A 92 -10.12 -10.69 -32.41
C LYS A 92 -9.56 -12.02 -31.93
N VAL A 93 -10.48 -12.88 -31.50
CA VAL A 93 -10.32 -14.33 -31.55
C VAL A 93 -11.47 -14.84 -32.38
N ARG A 94 -11.24 -15.04 -33.68
CA ARG A 94 -11.88 -16.05 -34.52
C ARG A 94 -11.28 -16.07 -35.93
N ASN A 95 -10.98 -17.29 -36.35
CA ASN A 95 -10.90 -17.79 -37.72
C ASN A 95 -9.62 -17.47 -38.50
N GLN A 96 -8.57 -18.25 -38.21
CA GLN A 96 -7.64 -18.73 -39.22
C GLN A 96 -8.08 -20.16 -39.60
N GLU A 97 -9.08 -20.25 -40.48
CA GLU A 97 -9.27 -21.42 -41.34
C GLU A 97 -9.52 -20.93 -42.77
N SER A 98 -8.98 -21.71 -43.71
CA SER A 98 -9.18 -21.75 -45.16
C SER A 98 -8.08 -21.12 -46.04
N PRO A 99 -7.85 -21.65 -47.25
CA PRO A 99 -8.54 -22.78 -47.91
C PRO A 99 -7.76 -24.11 -47.89
#